data_AF-A0A5C7N1H6-F1
#
_entry.id   AF-A0A5C7N1H6-F1
#
_cell.length_a   1.000
_cell.length_b   1.000
_cell.length_c   1.000
_cell.angle_alpha   90.00
_cell.angle_beta   90.00
_cell.angle_gamma   90.00
#
_symmetry.space_group_name_H-M   'P 1'
#
loop_
_entity.id
_entity.type
_entity.pdbx_description
1 polymer ?
#
loop_
_entity_poly.entity_id
_entity_poly.type
_entity_poly.pdbx_seq_one_letter_code
_entity_poly.pdbx_strand_id
1 'polypeptide(L)' 'MADAKLQAVLIRYLNGVVRYCRTEGEKNIGMHAFTRQYKNGCGSHPHLEDDKQIANELTVWLKKK' A
#
# COMPACT_ATOMS: atom_id res chain seq x y z
N MET A 1 -0.29 7.89 11.57
CA MET A 1 -0.55 7.49 10.16
C MET A 1 -1.36 8.58 9.45
N ALA A 2 -1.17 8.74 8.13
CA ALA A 2 -1.75 9.82 7.31
C ALA A 2 -3.26 9.96 7.49
N ASP A 3 -3.76 11.19 7.54
CA ASP A 3 -5.20 11.44 7.45
C ASP A 3 -5.75 11.11 6.04
N ALA A 4 -7.07 11.16 5.87
CA ALA A 4 -7.73 10.83 4.61
C ALA A 4 -7.28 11.72 3.43
N LYS A 5 -7.00 13.01 3.68
CA LYS A 5 -6.55 13.94 2.62
C LYS A 5 -5.12 13.60 2.20
N LEU A 6 -4.22 13.42 3.16
CA LEU A 6 -2.84 13.04 2.90
C LEU A 6 -2.77 11.66 2.24
N GLN A 7 -3.56 10.69 2.69
CA GLN A 7 -3.63 9.36 2.08
C GLN A 7 -4.05 9.43 0.61
N ALA A 8 -5.08 10.21 0.28
CA ALA A 8 -5.52 10.39 -1.11
C ALA A 8 -4.42 10.99 -2.00
N VAL A 9 -3.67 11.97 -1.47
CA VAL A 9 -2.54 12.58 -2.19
C VAL A 9 -1.41 11.59 -2.43
N LEU A 10 -1.02 10.81 -1.40
CA LEU A 10 0.04 9.79 -1.52
C LEU A 10 -0.33 8.70 -2.52
N ILE A 11 -1.57 8.21 -2.48
CA ILE A 11 -2.09 7.24 -3.46
C ILE A 11 -2.02 7.81 -4.87
N ARG A 12 -2.39 9.08 -5.06
CA ARG A 12 -2.29 9.75 -6.37
C ARG A 12 -0.86 9.80 -6.89
N TYR A 13 0.12 10.12 -6.04
CA TYR A 13 1.53 10.19 -6.44
C TYR A 13 2.09 8.83 -6.81
N LEU A 14 1.86 7.80 -5.99
CA LEU A 14 2.31 6.43 -6.27
C LEU A 14 1.68 5.88 -7.56
N ASN A 15 0.40 6.15 -7.81
CA ASN A 15 -0.25 5.80 -9.07
C ASN A 15 0.37 6.54 -10.27
N GLY A 16 0.77 7.80 -10.11
CA GLY A 16 1.50 8.55 -11.12
C GLY A 16 2.82 7.90 -11.51
N VAL A 17 3.60 7.47 -10.51
CA VAL A 17 4.87 6.74 -10.73
C VAL A 17 4.62 5.41 -11.46
N VAL A 18 3.67 4.61 -10.99
CA VAL A 18 3.35 3.32 -11.64
C VAL A 18 2.89 3.51 -13.08
N ARG A 19 2.08 4.55 -13.34
CA ARG A 19 1.65 4.88 -14.69
C ARG A 19 2.85 5.25 -15.57
N TYR A 20 3.74 6.12 -15.09
CA TYR A 20 4.95 6.50 -15.81
C TYR A 20 5.81 5.27 -16.15
N CYS A 21 6.10 4.41 -15.17
CA CYS A 21 6.90 3.21 -15.42
C CYS A 21 6.26 2.32 -16.49
N ARG A 22 4.92 2.14 -16.44
CA ARG A 22 4.21 1.37 -17.46
C ARG A 22 4.27 1.99 -18.85
N THR A 23 4.22 3.31 -18.97
CA THR A 23 4.35 4.00 -20.27
C THR A 23 5.75 3.88 -20.85
N GLU A 24 6.78 3.80 -20.00
CA GLU A 24 8.17 3.54 -20.39
C GLU A 24 8.46 2.05 -20.70
N GLY A 25 7.45 1.18 -20.60
CA GLY A 25 7.55 -0.22 -20.98
C GLY A 25 7.84 -1.19 -19.83
N GLU A 26 7.85 -0.75 -18.57
CA GLU A 26 7.93 -1.65 -17.42
C GLU A 26 6.64 -2.48 -17.30
N LYS A 27 6.80 -3.81 -17.35
CA LYS A 27 5.68 -4.77 -17.35
C LYS A 27 5.46 -5.40 -15.98
N ASN A 28 6.49 -5.42 -15.12
CA ASN A 28 6.46 -6.06 -13.81
C ASN A 28 6.36 -5.05 -12.66
N ILE A 29 5.37 -4.15 -12.74
CA ILE A 29 5.12 -3.15 -11.69
C ILE A 29 3.66 -3.16 -11.21
N GLY A 30 3.47 -3.05 -9.90
CA GLY A 30 2.17 -2.97 -9.26
C GLY A 30 2.18 -2.05 -8.04
N MET A 31 0.99 -1.60 -7.66
CA MET A 31 0.77 -0.76 -6.49
C MET A 31 -0.43 -1.30 -5.72
N HIS A 32 -0.28 -1.39 -4.41
CA HIS A 32 -1.31 -1.79 -3.47
C HIS A 32 -1.41 -0.73 -2.37
N ALA A 33 -2.61 -0.23 -2.13
CA ALA A 33 -2.89 0.66 -1.01
C ALA A 33 -3.66 -0.13 0.05
N PHE A 34 -3.13 -0.19 1.26
CA PHE A 34 -3.76 -0.93 2.35
C PHE A 34 -5.12 -0.34 2.74
N THR A 35 -6.09 -1.22 3.03
CA THR A 35 -7.49 -0.81 3.26
C THR A 35 -7.76 -0.19 4.62
N ARG A 36 -6.83 -0.30 5.56
CA ARG A 36 -6.98 0.19 6.94
C ARG A 36 -5.68 0.75 7.50
N GLN A 37 -5.81 1.47 8.61
CA GLN A 37 -4.67 1.97 9.37
C GLN A 37 -4.25 0.95 10.43
N TYR A 38 -3.05 0.42 10.27
CA TYR A 38 -2.40 -0.52 11.17
C TYR A 38 -1.54 0.25 12.18
N LYS A 39 -2.06 0.50 13.39
CA LYS A 39 -1.51 1.48 14.32
C LYS A 39 -1.54 1.06 15.79
N ASN A 40 -1.71 -0.23 16.08
CA ASN A 40 -1.92 -0.73 17.45
C ASN A 40 -0.60 -0.96 18.23
N GLY A 41 0.56 -0.64 17.62
CA GLY A 41 1.88 -0.70 18.24
C GLY A 41 2.40 0.66 18.74
N CYS A 42 3.68 0.70 19.09
CA CYS A 42 4.31 1.89 19.68
C CYS A 42 4.37 3.06 18.68
N GLY A 43 4.03 4.27 19.12
CA GLY A 43 4.11 5.47 18.26
C GLY A 43 3.18 5.44 17.04
N SER A 44 2.05 4.72 17.12
CA SER A 44 1.13 4.46 16.00
C SER A 44 1.71 3.61 14.88
N HIS A 45 2.77 2.82 15.16
CA HIS A 45 3.22 1.77 14.25
C HIS A 45 2.30 0.54 14.33
N PRO A 46 2.31 -0.35 13.33
CA PRO A 46 1.74 -1.68 13.47
C PRO A 46 2.33 -2.45 14.65
N HIS A 47 1.58 -3.40 15.18
CA HIS A 47 2.07 -4.46 16.07
C HIS A 47 1.94 -5.83 15.39
N LEU A 48 2.34 -6.91 16.08
CA LEU A 48 2.38 -8.25 15.49
C LEU A 48 1.07 -8.72 14.83
N GLU A 49 -0.10 -8.48 15.43
CA GLU A 49 -1.36 -8.90 14.78
C GLU A 49 -1.71 -8.02 13.58
N ASP A 50 -1.33 -6.74 13.60
CA ASP A 50 -1.46 -5.86 12.44
C ASP A 50 -0.53 -6.33 11.31
N ASP A 51 0.69 -6.76 11.62
CA ASP A 51 1.63 -7.30 10.63
C ASP A 51 1.10 -8.59 9.99
N LYS A 52 0.51 -9.50 10.78
CA LYS A 52 -0.16 -10.71 10.24
C LYS A 52 -1.29 -10.34 9.29
N GLN A 53 -2.04 -9.30 9.62
CA GLN A 53 -3.14 -8.80 8.80
C GLN A 53 -2.64 -8.17 7.50
N ILE A 54 -1.60 -7.34 7.57
CA ILE A 54 -0.89 -6.77 6.41
C ILE A 54 -0.41 -7.90 5.49
N ALA A 55 0.24 -8.92 6.06
CA ALA A 55 0.77 -10.05 5.31
C ALA A 55 -0.33 -10.83 4.58
N ASN A 56 -1.46 -11.09 5.23
CA ASN A 56 -2.59 -11.76 4.61
C ASN A 56 -3.17 -10.94 3.44
N GLU A 57 -3.38 -9.64 3.64
CA GLU A 57 -3.92 -8.74 2.61
C GLU A 57 -3.00 -8.68 1.39
N LEU A 58 -1.70 -8.48 1.61
CA LEU A 58 -0.71 -8.41 0.54
C LEU A 58 -0.55 -9.74 -0.19
N THR A 59 -0.56 -10.86 0.54
CA THR A 59 -0.46 -12.20 -0.05
C THR A 59 -1.63 -12.49 -1.00
N VAL A 60 -2.86 -12.10 -0.62
CA VAL A 60 -4.03 -12.24 -1.48
C VAL A 60 -3.92 -11.38 -2.74
N TRP A 61 -3.40 -10.15 -2.61
CA TRP A 61 -3.19 -9.28 -3.77
C TRP A 61 -2.13 -9.84 -4.72
N LEU A 62 -1.00 -10.31 -4.19
CA LEU A 62 0.09 -10.90 -4.99
C LEU A 62 -0.35 -12.14 -5.76
N LYS A 63 -1.22 -12.98 -5.19
CA LYS A 63 -1.76 -14.17 -5.87
C LYS A 63 -2.69 -13.86 -7.05
N LYS A 64 -3.23 -12.63 -7.13
CA LYS A 64 -4.11 -12.18 -8.23
C LYS A 64 -3.35 -11.48 -9.37
N LYS A 65 -2.07 -11.21 -9.16
CA LYS A 65 -1.21 -10.39 -10.00
C LYS A 65 -0.48 -11.25 -11.03
#